data_AF-A0A8I1DJ95-F1
#
_entry.id   AF-A0A8I1DJ95-F1
#
_cell.length_a   1.000
_cell.length_b   1.000
_cell.length_c   1.000
_cell.angle_alpha   90.00
_cell.angle_beta   90.00
_cell.angle_gamma   90.00
#
_symmetry.space_group_name_H-M   'P 1'
#
loop_
_entity.id
_entity.type
_entity.pdbx_description
1 polymer ?
#
loop_
_entity_poly.entity_id
_entity_poly.type
_entity_poly.pdbx_seq_one_letter_code
_entity_poly.pdbx_strand_id
1 'polypeptide(L)'
;MPNQKNSTIKNNAQNTPKTYTTGDMVDAYSVAEYDMNWMQTALNRVRDDFIKLSESLQKQSIHSIYFDELQTVLDMYSYIAEKRHSHHAEMAERYKQELDVNKEAVTL
;
A
#
# COMPACT_ATOMS: atom_id res chain seq x y z
N MET A 1 -14.92 57.98 12.38
CA MET A 1 -13.96 57.22 11.55
C MET A 1 -13.00 56.48 12.48
N PRO A 2 -13.13 55.16 12.71
CA PRO A 2 -12.13 54.40 13.47
C PRO A 2 -11.03 53.84 12.55
N ASN A 3 -9.79 53.97 13.02
CA ASN A 3 -8.55 53.53 12.38
C ASN A 3 -8.55 52.04 11.99
N GLN A 4 -8.31 51.74 10.70
CA GLN A 4 -7.90 50.41 10.24
C GLN A 4 -6.47 50.13 10.73
N LYS A 5 -6.34 49.25 11.73
CA LYS A 5 -5.06 48.57 12.00
C LYS A 5 -4.81 47.60 10.84
N ASN A 6 -3.91 47.96 9.93
CA ASN A 6 -3.31 47.02 8.99
C ASN A 6 -2.51 45.97 9.79
N SER A 7 -3.12 44.81 10.04
CA SER A 7 -2.40 43.63 10.50
C SER A 7 -1.69 43.03 9.29
N THR A 8 -0.40 43.31 9.14
CA THR A 8 0.46 42.62 8.19
C THR A 8 0.57 41.15 8.62
N ILE A 9 -0.22 40.28 8.01
CA ILE A 9 -0.10 38.82 8.19
C ILE A 9 1.19 38.40 7.48
N LYS A 10 2.26 38.20 8.26
CA LYS A 10 3.49 37.59 7.76
C LYS A 10 3.26 36.09 7.64
N ASN A 11 2.82 35.63 6.46
CA ASN A 11 2.83 34.22 6.09
C ASN A 11 4.28 33.79 5.80
N ASN A 12 5.09 33.62 6.85
CA ASN A 12 6.39 32.97 6.74
C ASN A 12 6.21 31.48 7.00
N ALA A 13 5.54 30.78 6.07
CA ALA A 13 5.68 29.33 6.00
C ALA A 13 7.12 29.06 5.52
N GLN A 14 8.05 28.90 6.46
CA GLN A 14 9.39 28.41 6.15
C GLN A 14 9.22 27.03 5.52
N ASN A 15 9.45 26.94 4.21
CA ASN A 15 9.53 25.68 3.46
C ASN A 15 10.84 24.96 3.81
N THR A 16 11.03 24.59 5.08
CA THR A 16 12.09 23.65 5.46
C THR A 16 11.77 22.29 4.87
N PRO A 17 12.73 21.61 4.21
CA PRO A 17 12.53 20.25 3.72
C PRO A 17 12.04 19.36 4.87
N LYS A 18 10.94 18.64 4.66
CA LYS A 18 10.50 17.64 5.62
C LYS A 18 11.55 16.53 5.66
N THR A 19 12.13 16.29 6.82
CA THR A 19 12.97 15.13 7.09
C THR A 19 12.09 14.01 7.62
N TYR A 20 12.25 12.79 7.08
CA TYR A 20 11.56 11.60 7.59
C TYR A 20 12.48 10.86 8.54
N THR A 21 11.93 10.43 9.66
CA THR A 21 12.61 9.61 10.66
C THR A 21 12.51 8.13 10.30
N THR A 22 13.35 7.30 10.90
CA THR A 22 13.24 5.83 10.78
C THR A 22 11.85 5.34 11.22
N GLY A 23 11.24 5.97 12.23
CA GLY A 23 9.87 5.67 12.65
C GLY A 23 8.82 5.94 11.56
N ASP A 24 8.94 7.07 10.86
CA ASP A 24 8.06 7.38 9.72
C ASP A 24 8.17 6.32 8.61
N MET A 25 9.37 5.79 8.40
CA MET A 25 9.60 4.72 7.42
C MET A 25 8.98 3.38 7.87
N VAL A 26 9.08 3.03 9.16
CA VAL A 26 8.38 1.84 9.72
C VAL A 26 6.88 1.96 9.44
N ASP A 27 6.27 3.07 9.81
CA ASP A 27 4.83 3.27 9.64
C ASP A 27 4.42 3.19 8.17
N ALA A 28 5.16 3.87 7.28
CA ALA A 28 4.87 3.86 5.85
C ALA A 28 4.93 2.45 5.24
N TYR A 29 5.97 1.68 5.56
CA TYR A 29 6.13 0.33 5.03
C TYR A 29 5.17 -0.67 5.66
N SER A 30 4.84 -0.55 6.94
CA SER A 30 3.81 -1.37 7.57
C SER A 30 2.42 -1.13 6.98
N VAL A 31 2.04 0.13 6.74
CA VAL A 31 0.75 0.42 6.06
C VAL A 31 0.74 -0.19 4.65
N ALA A 32 1.82 -0.02 3.88
CA ALA A 32 1.91 -0.59 2.54
C ALA A 32 1.87 -2.13 2.53
N GLU A 33 2.44 -2.78 3.54
CA GLU A 33 2.35 -4.24 3.73
C GLU A 33 0.90 -4.67 3.98
N TYR A 34 0.21 -4.06 4.95
CA TYR A 34 -1.21 -4.35 5.20
C TYR A 34 -2.09 -4.10 3.99
N ASP A 35 -1.89 -3.00 3.26
CA ASP A 35 -2.64 -2.68 2.04
C ASP A 35 -2.48 -3.78 0.98
N MET A 36 -1.26 -4.30 0.79
CA MET A 36 -1.04 -5.38 -0.18
C MET A 36 -1.63 -6.70 0.29
N ASN A 37 -1.67 -6.97 1.60
CA ASN A 37 -2.36 -8.14 2.14
C ASN A 37 -3.89 -8.06 1.89
N TRP A 38 -4.49 -6.88 2.09
CA TRP A 38 -5.89 -6.66 1.74
C TRP A 38 -6.16 -6.76 0.24
N MET A 39 -5.26 -6.22 -0.59
CA MET A 39 -5.33 -6.36 -2.04
C MET A 39 -5.30 -7.85 -2.45
N GLN A 40 -4.38 -8.63 -1.88
CA GLN A 40 -4.29 -10.07 -2.15
C GLN A 40 -5.58 -10.79 -1.75
N THR A 41 -6.16 -10.43 -0.60
CA THR A 41 -7.43 -10.99 -0.12
C THR A 41 -8.58 -10.67 -1.08
N ALA A 42 -8.66 -9.43 -1.56
CA ALA A 42 -9.67 -9.01 -2.52
C ALA A 42 -9.51 -9.73 -3.88
N LEU A 43 -8.27 -9.85 -4.38
CA LEU A 43 -7.97 -10.56 -5.62
C LEU A 43 -8.31 -12.05 -5.52
N ASN A 44 -8.02 -12.69 -4.38
CA ASN A 44 -8.40 -14.08 -4.14
C ASN A 44 -9.93 -14.24 -4.17
N ARG A 45 -10.67 -13.34 -3.54
CA ARG A 45 -12.13 -13.36 -3.57
C ARG A 45 -12.68 -13.24 -5.00
N VAL A 46 -12.15 -12.30 -5.78
CA VAL A 46 -12.55 -12.10 -7.18
C VAL A 46 -12.19 -13.32 -8.02
N ARG A 47 -11.00 -13.91 -7.83
CA ARG A 47 -10.58 -15.15 -8.51
C ARG A 47 -11.56 -16.29 -8.23
N ASP A 48 -11.95 -16.48 -6.97
CA ASP A 48 -12.89 -17.55 -6.58
C ASP A 48 -14.25 -17.38 -7.25
N ASP A 49 -14.78 -16.15 -7.29
CA ASP A 49 -16.05 -15.86 -7.95
C ASP A 49 -15.93 -16.02 -9.48
N PHE A 50 -14.81 -15.59 -10.06
CA PHE A 50 -14.52 -15.76 -11.48
C PHE A 50 -14.48 -17.24 -11.87
N ILE A 51 -13.80 -18.11 -11.10
CA ILE A 51 -13.74 -19.55 -11.36
C ILE A 51 -15.13 -20.17 -11.30
N LYS A 52 -15.90 -19.85 -10.25
CA LYS A 52 -17.29 -20.38 -10.11
C LYS A 52 -18.17 -19.95 -11.28
N LEU A 53 -18.07 -18.69 -11.70
CA LEU A 53 -18.85 -18.16 -12.81
C LEU A 53 -18.42 -18.78 -14.15
N SER A 54 -17.11 -18.86 -14.41
CA SER A 54 -16.60 -19.41 -15.67
C SER A 54 -16.98 -20.89 -15.81
N GLU A 55 -16.87 -21.69 -14.75
CA GLU A 55 -17.35 -23.08 -14.73
C GLU A 55 -18.86 -23.18 -14.98
N SER A 56 -19.66 -22.28 -14.41
CA SER A 56 -21.12 -22.25 -14.62
C SER A 56 -21.50 -21.93 -16.07
N LEU A 57 -20.74 -21.03 -16.72
CA LEU A 57 -20.95 -20.66 -18.12
C LEU A 57 -20.42 -21.73 -19.09
N GLN A 58 -19.33 -22.41 -18.76
CA GLN A 58 -18.82 -23.53 -19.54
C GLN A 58 -19.81 -24.70 -19.59
N LYS A 59 -20.54 -24.95 -18.49
CA LYS A 59 -21.68 -25.91 -18.47
C LYS A 59 -22.83 -25.52 -19.42
N GLN A 60 -22.88 -24.25 -19.83
CA GLN A 60 -23.82 -23.70 -20.81
C GLN A 60 -23.19 -23.58 -22.21
N SER A 61 -22.11 -24.32 -22.47
CA SER A 61 -21.38 -24.36 -23.75
C SER A 61 -20.65 -23.05 -24.13
N ILE A 62 -20.42 -22.14 -23.19
CA ILE A 62 -19.54 -20.99 -23.41
C ILE A 62 -18.08 -21.47 -23.38
N HIS A 63 -17.35 -21.18 -24.45
CA HIS A 63 -15.96 -21.63 -24.60
C HIS A 63 -15.01 -20.92 -23.59
N SER A 64 -14.00 -21.63 -23.07
CA SER A 64 -13.10 -21.10 -22.05
C SER A 64 -12.29 -19.89 -22.50
N ILE A 65 -11.98 -19.79 -23.80
CA ILE A 65 -11.20 -18.70 -24.42
C ILE A 65 -11.70 -17.29 -24.08
N TYR A 66 -13.01 -17.13 -23.81
CA TYR A 66 -13.59 -15.85 -23.42
C TYR A 66 -13.17 -15.39 -22.01
N PHE A 67 -12.50 -16.24 -21.25
CA PHE A 67 -12.07 -15.99 -19.88
C PHE A 67 -10.55 -15.83 -19.74
N ASP A 68 -9.77 -16.23 -20.75
CA ASP A 68 -8.30 -16.31 -20.68
C ASP A 68 -7.64 -14.94 -20.38
N GLU A 69 -8.12 -13.87 -21.01
CA GLU A 69 -7.62 -12.52 -20.75
C GLU A 69 -7.86 -12.07 -19.31
N LEU A 70 -9.08 -12.32 -18.79
CA LEU A 70 -9.43 -11.96 -17.42
C LEU A 70 -8.64 -12.79 -16.40
N GLN A 71 -8.46 -14.08 -16.67
CA GLN A 71 -7.62 -14.95 -15.85
C GLN A 71 -6.17 -14.45 -15.81
N THR A 72 -5.61 -14.10 -16.96
CA THR A 72 -4.25 -13.56 -17.09
C THR A 72 -4.09 -12.30 -16.25
N VAL A 73 -5.05 -11.37 -16.32
CA VAL A 73 -5.00 -10.12 -15.52
C VAL A 73 -5.06 -10.42 -14.02
N LEU A 74 -5.94 -11.33 -13.57
CA LEU A 74 -6.04 -11.72 -12.16
C LEU A 74 -4.73 -12.32 -11.63
N ASP A 75 -4.07 -13.15 -12.44
CA ASP A 75 -2.81 -13.77 -12.08
C ASP A 75 -1.66 -12.76 -12.05
N MET A 76 -1.59 -11.86 -13.02
CA MET A 76 -0.61 -10.76 -13.04
C MET A 76 -0.71 -9.88 -11.79
N TYR A 77 -1.92 -9.43 -11.44
CA TYR A 77 -2.09 -8.55 -10.28
C TYR A 77 -1.90 -9.27 -8.95
N SER A 78 -2.24 -10.57 -8.87
CA SER A 78 -1.93 -11.36 -7.69
C SER A 78 -0.42 -11.48 -7.49
N TYR A 79 0.33 -11.76 -8.55
CA TYR A 79 1.79 -11.79 -8.48
C TYR A 79 2.37 -10.45 -8.01
N ILE A 80 1.86 -9.33 -8.53
CA ILE A 80 2.32 -7.98 -8.13
C ILE A 80 2.01 -7.72 -6.65
N ALA A 81 0.80 -8.03 -6.19
CA ALA A 81 0.38 -7.83 -4.81
C ALA A 81 1.26 -8.64 -3.85
N GLU A 82 1.51 -9.92 -4.14
CA GLU A 82 2.39 -10.77 -3.35
C GLU A 82 3.83 -10.23 -3.30
N LYS A 83 4.39 -9.85 -4.45
CA LYS A 83 5.77 -9.30 -4.49
C LYS A 83 5.91 -8.01 -3.73
N ARG A 84 4.94 -7.10 -3.83
CA ARG A 84 4.94 -5.84 -3.09
C ARG A 84 4.72 -6.06 -1.60
N HIS A 85 3.80 -6.95 -1.23
CA HIS A 85 3.60 -7.35 0.17
C HIS A 85 4.92 -7.80 0.80
N SER A 86 5.60 -8.78 0.20
CA SER A 86 6.86 -9.30 0.72
C SER A 86 7.94 -8.22 0.81
N HIS A 87 8.04 -7.34 -0.19
CA HIS A 87 8.98 -6.22 -0.14
C HIS A 87 8.67 -5.24 0.99
N HIS A 88 7.41 -4.85 1.17
CA HIS A 88 7.01 -3.91 2.21
C HIS A 88 7.18 -4.53 3.61
N ALA A 89 6.87 -5.82 3.78
CA ALA A 89 7.15 -6.56 5.01
C ALA A 89 8.63 -6.54 5.37
N GLU A 90 9.50 -6.84 4.40
CA GLU A 90 10.95 -6.83 4.60
C GLU A 90 11.46 -5.44 5.01
N MET A 91 11.01 -4.39 4.34
CA MET A 91 11.43 -3.02 4.63
C MET A 91 10.90 -2.52 5.98
N ALA A 92 9.65 -2.85 6.33
CA ALA A 92 9.08 -2.51 7.64
C ALA A 92 9.90 -3.14 8.77
N GLU A 93 10.23 -4.42 8.64
CA GLU A 93 11.05 -5.14 9.62
C GLU A 93 12.46 -4.57 9.71
N ARG A 94 13.10 -4.26 8.57
CA ARG A 94 14.43 -3.63 8.54
C ARG A 94 14.44 -2.29 9.28
N TYR A 95 13.50 -1.39 8.98
CA TYR A 95 13.44 -0.09 9.63
C TYR A 95 13.06 -0.20 11.11
N LYS A 96 12.29 -1.21 11.49
CA LYS A 96 11.97 -1.46 12.90
C LYS A 96 13.23 -1.84 13.68
N GLN A 97 14.07 -2.72 13.11
CA GLN A 97 15.36 -3.07 13.70
C GLN A 97 16.28 -1.86 13.81
N GLU A 98 16.38 -1.03 12.75
CA GLU A 98 17.16 0.21 12.80
C GLU A 98 16.67 1.18 13.88
N LEU A 99 15.35 1.32 14.02
CA LEU A 99 14.74 2.17 15.04
C LEU A 99 15.07 1.69 16.45
N ASP A 100 15.02 0.38 16.69
CA ASP A 100 15.29 -0.18 18.01
C ASP A 100 16.78 -0.05 18.38
N VAL A 101 17.71 -0.28 17.45
CA VAL A 101 19.14 0.01 17.66
C VAL A 101 19.38 1.48 17.99
N ASN A 102 18.70 2.40 17.29
CA ASN A 102 18.84 3.84 17.55
C ASN A 102 18.32 4.23 18.94
N LYS A 103 17.25 3.59 19.44
CA LYS A 103 16.77 3.81 20.81
C LYS A 103 17.80 3.33 21.82
N GLU A 104 18.37 2.15 21.63
CA GLU A 104 19.39 1.57 22.54
C GLU A 104 20.64 2.44 22.62
N ALA A 105 21.12 2.96 21.48
CA ALA A 105 22.30 3.83 21.42
C ALA A 105 22.10 5.20 22.10
N VAL A 106 20.88 5.70 22.18
CA VAL A 106 20.55 6.98 22.87
C VAL A 106 20.47 6.80 24.40
N THR A 107 20.28 5.56 24.88
CA THR A 107 20.19 5.23 26.31
C THR A 107 21.51 4.92 27.01
N LEU A 108 22.64 4.85 26.28
CA LEU A 108 24.00 4.63 26.80
C LEU A 108 24.81 5.92 26.86
#